data_AF-T1I6R2-F1
#
_entry.id   AF-T1I6R2-F1
#
_cell.length_a   1.000
_cell.length_b   1.000
_cell.length_c   1.000
_cell.angle_alpha   90.00
_cell.angle_beta   90.00
_cell.angle_gamma   90.00
#
_symmetry.space_group_name_H-M   'P 1'
#
loop_
_entity.id
_entity.type
_entity.pdbx_description
1 polymer ?
#
loop_
_entity_poly.entity_id
_entity_poly.type
_entity_poly.pdbx_seq_one_letter_code
_entity_poly.pdbx_strand_id
1 'polypeptide(L)'
;MESKVLFLVLFIGVVCWTAPARSMNKLPVFLKSCKLDKNFDNCMMKNGNLAIPTLAKGDAKWKIPVLDPLKVPSVSISESSAKSIALNITLNDLEIYGLKESKLVAS
;
A
#
# COMPACT_ATOMS: atom_id res chain seq x y z
N MET A 1 -1.85 16.67 50.01
CA MET A 1 -1.63 16.76 48.55
C MET A 1 -0.66 15.67 48.07
N GLU A 2 0.36 15.38 48.86
CA GLU A 2 1.35 14.28 48.72
C GLU A 2 0.82 12.91 48.23
N SER A 3 -0.29 12.42 48.79
CA SER A 3 -0.77 11.06 48.49
C SER A 3 -1.34 10.90 47.07
N LYS A 4 -1.94 11.97 46.49
CA LYS A 4 -2.42 11.96 45.10
C LYS A 4 -1.27 11.95 44.09
N VAL A 5 -0.15 12.60 44.43
CA VAL A 5 1.05 12.64 43.59
C VAL A 5 1.71 11.27 43.54
N LEU A 6 1.77 10.57 44.69
CA LEU A 6 2.31 9.21 44.75
C LEU A 6 1.52 8.23 43.88
N PHE A 7 0.18 8.31 43.90
CA PHE A 7 -0.68 7.48 43.06
C PHE A 7 -0.54 7.78 41.57
N LEU A 8 -0.42 9.05 41.17
CA LEU A 8 -0.20 9.43 39.77
C LEU A 8 1.16 8.94 39.24
N VAL A 9 2.22 9.01 40.05
CA VAL A 9 3.55 8.51 39.67
C VAL A 9 3.54 6.99 39.51
N LEU A 10 2.85 6.27 40.40
CA LEU A 10 2.66 4.82 40.29
C LEU A 10 1.88 4.43 39.02
N PHE A 11 0.81 5.15 38.69
CA PHE A 11 0.02 4.87 37.48
C PHE A 11 0.80 5.11 36.19
N ILE A 12 1.60 6.18 36.10
CA ILE A 12 2.42 6.47 34.91
C ILE A 12 3.56 5.43 34.76
N GLY A 13 4.16 5.01 35.88
CA GLY A 13 5.20 3.96 35.88
C GLY A 13 4.69 2.61 35.36
N VAL A 14 3.47 2.22 35.75
CA VAL A 14 2.85 0.95 35.31
C VAL A 14 2.47 0.99 33.82
N VAL A 15 1.98 2.12 33.31
CA VAL A 15 1.60 2.28 31.89
C VAL A 15 2.82 2.25 30.96
N CYS A 16 3.98 2.69 31.43
CA CYS A 16 5.21 2.67 30.62
C CYS A 16 5.82 1.26 30.49
N TRP A 17 5.59 0.36 31.45
CA TRP A 17 6.09 -1.02 31.38
C TRP A 17 5.30 -1.85 30.36
N THR A 18 3.98 -1.65 30.25
CA THR A 18 3.14 -2.48 29.39
C THR A 18 3.07 -2.02 27.93
N ALA A 19 3.84 -1.01 27.53
CA ALA A 19 3.88 -0.56 26.15
C ALA A 19 4.56 -1.65 25.27
N PRO A 20 3.82 -2.33 24.37
CA PRO A 20 4.46 -3.27 23.45
C PRO A 20 5.43 -2.49 22.55
N ALA A 21 6.68 -2.97 22.48
CA ALA A 21 7.66 -2.45 21.54
C ALA A 21 7.06 -2.52 20.12
N ARG A 22 6.80 -1.36 19.51
CA ARG A 22 6.30 -1.28 18.14
C ARG A 22 7.34 -1.91 17.23
N SER A 23 7.04 -3.09 16.66
CA SER A 23 7.89 -3.69 15.65
C SER A 23 7.92 -2.80 14.41
N MET A 24 9.08 -2.21 14.15
CA MET A 24 9.38 -1.58 12.87
C MET A 24 9.43 -2.68 11.81
N ASN A 25 8.34 -2.85 11.07
CA ASN A 25 8.27 -3.84 10.00
C ASN A 25 9.34 -3.52 8.96
N LYS A 26 10.41 -4.33 8.95
CA LYS A 26 11.49 -4.21 7.98
C LYS A 26 10.91 -4.37 6.59
N LEU A 27 11.27 -3.47 5.69
CA LEU A 27 10.83 -3.48 4.29
C LEU A 27 11.11 -4.85 3.65
N PRO A 28 10.21 -5.37 2.78
CA PRO A 28 10.47 -6.61 2.06
C PRO A 28 11.78 -6.52 1.25
N VAL A 29 12.48 -7.66 1.12
CA VAL A 29 13.81 -7.73 0.48
C VAL A 29 13.80 -7.27 -0.98
N PHE A 30 12.65 -7.39 -1.68
CA PHE A 30 12.52 -6.96 -3.07
C PHE A 30 12.40 -5.43 -3.24
N LEU A 31 12.11 -4.68 -2.17
CA LEU A 31 12.07 -3.22 -2.19
C LEU A 31 13.41 -2.65 -1.74
N LYS A 32 14.11 -1.99 -2.65
CA LYS A 32 15.37 -1.32 -2.36
C LYS A 32 15.11 0.12 -1.92
N SER A 33 15.55 0.48 -0.72
CA SER A 33 15.46 1.84 -0.19
C SER A 33 16.32 2.82 -0.99
N CYS A 34 15.84 4.05 -1.15
CA CYS A 34 16.57 5.16 -1.73
C CYS A 34 16.98 6.18 -0.67
N LYS A 35 18.15 6.80 -0.84
CA LYS A 35 18.59 7.93 -0.02
C LYS A 35 17.96 9.22 -0.54
N LEU A 36 17.50 10.08 0.36
CA LEU A 36 17.01 11.41 0.01
C LEU A 36 18.18 12.33 -0.32
N ASP A 37 18.57 12.35 -1.60
CA ASP A 37 19.61 13.20 -2.15
C ASP A 37 19.22 13.71 -3.55
N LYS A 38 20.14 14.39 -4.25
CA LYS A 38 19.87 14.96 -5.59
C LYS A 38 19.48 13.92 -6.65
N ASN A 39 19.76 12.64 -6.42
CA ASN A 39 19.44 11.53 -7.33
C ASN A 39 18.25 10.69 -6.85
N PHE A 40 17.49 11.19 -5.87
CA PHE A 40 16.36 10.46 -5.27
C PHE A 40 15.37 9.98 -6.35
N ASP A 41 14.98 10.85 -7.27
CA ASP A 41 13.99 10.53 -8.31
C ASP A 41 14.47 9.39 -9.20
N ASN A 42 15.70 9.46 -9.70
CA ASN A 42 16.28 8.39 -10.52
C ASN A 42 16.39 7.06 -9.75
N CYS A 43 16.78 7.12 -8.47
CA CYS A 43 16.82 5.95 -7.62
C CYS A 43 15.43 5.31 -7.46
N MET A 44 14.41 6.14 -7.16
CA MET A 44 13.03 5.68 -6.99
C MET A 44 12.51 5.03 -8.27
N MET A 45 12.73 5.67 -9.42
CA MET A 45 12.29 5.15 -10.71
C MET A 45 12.96 3.81 -11.05
N LYS A 46 14.27 3.70 -10.84
CA LYS A 46 15.01 2.46 -11.11
C LYS A 46 14.59 1.33 -10.16
N ASN A 47 14.59 1.59 -8.85
CA ASN A 47 14.27 0.58 -7.85
C ASN A 47 12.80 0.18 -7.89
N GLY A 48 11.90 1.13 -8.14
CA GLY A 48 10.47 0.87 -8.31
C GLY A 48 10.20 -0.04 -9.51
N ASN A 49 10.77 0.26 -10.68
CA ASN A 49 10.63 -0.58 -11.87
C ASN A 49 11.15 -2.01 -11.68
N LEU A 50 12.23 -2.19 -10.89
CA LEU A 50 12.73 -3.52 -10.54
C LEU A 50 11.80 -4.31 -9.61
N ALA A 51 11.00 -3.60 -8.80
CA ALA A 51 10.07 -4.22 -7.85
C ALA A 51 8.75 -4.67 -8.50
N ILE A 52 8.29 -4.01 -9.57
CA ILE A 52 7.03 -4.29 -10.28
C ILE A 52 6.80 -5.79 -10.58
N PRO A 53 7.73 -6.53 -11.19
CA PRO A 53 7.48 -7.94 -11.53
C PRO A 53 7.35 -8.85 -10.30
N THR A 54 7.91 -8.46 -9.16
CA THR A 54 7.76 -9.20 -7.90
C THR A 54 6.44 -8.82 -7.22
N LEU A 55 6.11 -7.53 -7.21
CA LEU A 55 4.83 -7.02 -6.71
C LEU A 55 3.64 -7.62 -7.48
N ALA A 56 3.77 -7.78 -8.79
CA ALA A 56 2.70 -8.31 -9.63
C ALA A 56 2.31 -9.75 -9.30
N LYS A 57 3.26 -10.54 -8.77
CA LYS A 57 3.00 -11.92 -8.30
C LYS A 57 2.21 -11.96 -6.99
N GLY A 58 2.08 -10.84 -6.29
CA GLY A 58 1.51 -10.77 -4.95
C GLY A 58 2.49 -11.19 -3.85
N ASP A 59 2.14 -10.83 -2.62
CA ASP A 59 2.85 -11.20 -1.41
C ASP A 59 1.86 -11.26 -0.24
N ALA A 60 1.48 -12.48 0.15
CA ALA A 60 0.49 -12.70 1.20
C ALA A 60 0.95 -12.17 2.58
N LYS A 61 2.26 -12.15 2.86
CA LYS A 61 2.80 -11.63 4.12
C LYS A 61 2.55 -10.13 4.24
N TRP A 62 2.64 -9.43 3.12
CA TRP A 62 2.42 -7.98 3.04
C TRP A 62 1.02 -7.61 2.56
N LYS A 63 0.09 -8.59 2.49
CA LYS A 63 -1.29 -8.41 2.03
C LYS A 63 -1.40 -7.81 0.62
N ILE A 64 -0.42 -8.11 -0.23
CA ILE A 64 -0.41 -7.70 -1.63
C ILE A 64 -1.08 -8.82 -2.43
N PRO A 65 -2.24 -8.58 -3.07
CA PRO A 65 -2.90 -9.59 -3.90
C PRO A 65 -2.09 -9.85 -5.18
N VAL A 66 -2.43 -10.92 -5.88
CA VAL A 66 -1.91 -11.15 -7.24
C VAL A 66 -2.45 -10.04 -8.15
N LEU A 67 -1.56 -9.34 -8.84
CA LEU A 67 -1.91 -8.24 -9.75
C LEU A 67 -1.82 -8.66 -11.22
N ASP A 68 -1.26 -9.83 -11.54
CA ASP A 68 -1.21 -10.31 -12.92
C ASP A 68 -1.39 -11.84 -13.00
N PRO A 69 -2.59 -12.34 -13.37
CA PRO A 69 -3.78 -11.56 -13.69
C PRO A 69 -4.42 -10.93 -12.44
N LEU A 70 -4.82 -9.66 -12.54
CA LEU A 70 -5.68 -9.02 -11.54
C LEU A 70 -7.13 -9.43 -11.79
N LYS A 71 -7.73 -10.11 -10.82
CA LYS A 71 -9.13 -10.55 -10.87
C LYS A 71 -10.03 -9.49 -10.26
N VAL A 72 -10.96 -8.95 -11.06
CA VAL A 72 -11.94 -7.97 -10.62
C VAL A 72 -13.35 -8.56 -10.79
N PRO A 73 -14.11 -8.77 -9.71
CA PRO A 73 -15.38 -9.50 -9.77
C PRO A 73 -16.47 -8.75 -10.54
N SER A 74 -16.52 -7.42 -10.43
CA SER A 74 -17.46 -6.61 -11.22
C SER A 74 -16.98 -5.17 -11.33
N VAL A 75 -17.21 -4.57 -12.50
CA VAL A 75 -17.03 -3.15 -12.79
C VAL A 75 -18.30 -2.65 -13.47
N SER A 76 -18.97 -1.70 -12.84
CA SER A 76 -20.13 -1.02 -13.40
C SER A 76 -19.76 0.39 -13.84
N ILE A 77 -19.97 0.68 -15.12
CA ILE A 77 -19.78 1.99 -15.74
C ILE A 77 -21.18 2.51 -16.05
N SER A 78 -21.59 3.55 -15.33
CA SER A 78 -22.89 4.21 -15.53
C SER A 78 -22.66 5.66 -15.92
N GLU A 79 -23.17 6.07 -17.08
CA GLU A 79 -23.19 7.49 -17.43
C GLU A 79 -24.36 8.21 -16.73
N SER A 80 -24.07 9.30 -16.04
CA SER A 80 -25.10 10.22 -15.54
C SER A 80 -25.52 11.19 -16.65
N SER A 81 -26.79 11.12 -17.02
CA SER A 81 -27.38 11.71 -18.23
C SER A 81 -27.34 13.25 -18.33
N ALA A 82 -26.88 13.73 -19.50
CA ALA A 82 -27.38 14.92 -20.21
C ALA A 82 -27.25 14.75 -21.75
N LYS A 83 -27.15 13.50 -22.22
CA LYS A 83 -27.00 13.16 -23.65
C LYS A 83 -28.15 12.26 -24.09
N SER A 84 -28.45 12.28 -25.38
CA SER A 84 -29.60 11.59 -26.01
C SER A 84 -29.54 10.06 -25.91
N ILE A 85 -28.40 9.49 -25.53
CA ILE A 85 -28.19 8.07 -25.26
C ILE A 85 -27.41 7.99 -23.94
N ALA A 86 -27.92 7.20 -22.99
CA ALA A 86 -27.22 6.88 -21.74
C ALA A 86 -26.86 5.39 -21.77
N LEU A 87 -25.59 5.07 -21.53
CA LEU A 87 -25.08 3.70 -21.49
C LEU A 87 -24.75 3.28 -20.06
N ASN A 88 -25.28 2.11 -19.68
CA ASN A 88 -24.90 1.39 -18.46
C ASN A 88 -24.22 0.08 -18.88
N ILE A 89 -22.95 -0.07 -18.53
CA ILE A 89 -22.13 -1.22 -18.87
C ILE A 89 -21.71 -1.89 -17.57
N THR A 90 -22.04 -3.17 -17.41
CA THR A 90 -21.57 -3.99 -16.30
C THR A 90 -20.69 -5.10 -16.85
N LEU A 91 -19.45 -5.15 -16.36
CA LEU A 91 -18.46 -6.16 -16.69
C LEU A 91 -18.27 -7.04 -15.46
N ASN A 92 -18.40 -8.36 -15.60
CA ASN A 92 -18.25 -9.31 -14.51
C ASN A 92 -17.06 -10.24 -14.77
N ASP A 93 -16.45 -10.74 -13.69
CA ASP A 93 -15.39 -11.74 -13.72
C ASP A 93 -14.21 -11.35 -14.65
N LEU A 94 -13.77 -10.10 -14.53
CA LEU A 94 -12.69 -9.55 -15.33
C LEU A 94 -11.32 -10.08 -14.89
N GLU A 95 -10.48 -10.41 -15.86
CA GLU A 95 -9.05 -10.66 -15.66
C GLU A 95 -8.24 -9.63 -16.42
N ILE A 96 -7.42 -8.86 -15.69
CA ILE A 96 -6.56 -7.81 -16.25
C ILE A 96 -5.13 -8.34 -16.28
N TYR A 97 -4.54 -8.36 -17.47
CA TYR A 97 -3.17 -8.81 -17.73
C TYR A 97 -2.27 -7.64 -18.09
N GLY A 98 -0.96 -7.79 -17.91
CA GLY A 98 0.03 -6.83 -18.39
C GLY A 98 0.57 -5.88 -17.32
N LEU A 99 0.09 -5.99 -16.08
CA LEU A 99 0.52 -5.14 -14.98
C LEU A 99 1.96 -5.42 -14.56
N LYS A 100 2.47 -6.64 -14.77
CA LYS A 100 3.89 -6.97 -14.51
C LYS A 100 4.87 -6.30 -15.50
N GLU A 101 4.40 -5.88 -16.67
CA GLU A 101 5.19 -5.12 -17.67
C GLU A 101 5.07 -3.60 -17.52
N SER A 102 4.26 -3.12 -16.56
CA SER A 102 4.11 -1.69 -16.32
C SER A 102 5.45 -1.03 -15.99
N LYS A 103 5.57 0.25 -16.36
CA LYS A 103 6.75 1.06 -16.05
C LYS A 103 6.32 2.33 -15.37
N LEU A 104 7.08 2.70 -14.35
CA LEU A 104 6.97 4.03 -13.76
C LEU A 104 7.39 5.06 -14.81
N VAL A 105 6.56 6.07 -14.98
CA VAL A 105 6.84 7.25 -15.80
C VAL A 105 6.98 8.47 -14.88
N ALA A 106 7.96 9.33 -15.15
CA ALA A 106 8.08 10.59 -14.43
C ALA A 106 6.87 11.47 -14.77
N SER A 107 6.31 12.15 -13.76
CA SER A 107 5.21 13.10 -13.93
C SER A 107 5.71 14.50 -14.27
#